data_AF-A0A1R1LWF8-F1
#
_entry.id   AF-A0A1R1LWF8-F1
#
_cell.length_a   1.000
_cell.length_b   1.000
_cell.length_c   1.000
_cell.angle_alpha   90.00
_cell.angle_beta   90.00
_cell.angle_gamma   90.00
#
_symmetry.space_group_name_H-M   'P 1'
#
loop_
_entity.id
_entity.type
_entity.pdbx_description
1 polymer ?
#
loop_
_entity_poly.entity_id
_entity_poly.type
_entity_poly.pdbx_seq_one_letter_code
_entity_poly.pdbx_strand_id
1 'polypeptide(L)'
;MSVSHSPAWLQLENHYLAEIKRTSLHQLFQQDDRRFERFSLQKGDYLLDFSKHRMTCQTLQHLLSLVEQQGLEQWISKLFSGDHINSSENRAALHTALRAPADRVTVVDNQLISQEIQENLDHMERVVKRIHTGQWRGYSGKAITDVVNIGVGGSDLGPLMACHALEEFRLEEAKNLRLHFVSSIDGSQLAEKLKHLSQETTLFILSSKSFTTIDTLSNAEAAKRWLAEKISSERILLNQHFIGCSANADKMTEMGFCKDNQLLFWDWVGGRYSLWSVIGLPIALLLGMGGFRQLLAGGHWMDNHFRDEPFDQNIPVMMALMGIWSSNFLGVKGHAVLPYDGRLKFLPNYLSQLEMESNGKSVNRNGQQVDYETCPILWGEVGSNAQHAFYQLLHQGTQPVSCDFIAPVIRYQQDQAEGTQGQLQAQQQLTLANCLAQSRALMLGDHAIADQEREGRSNDQHYEGNQCSSTFLMKELTPFSLGSLIAAYEHKVFVQSVVWEINPFDQWGVELGKQIAKETYNAIVSGQNRFDDSSTQGLLEFVRSYSSDRSEP
;
A
#
# COMPACT_ATOMS: atom_id res chain seq x y z
N MET A 1 17.80 21.03 16.56
CA MET A 1 18.85 20.58 15.62
C MET A 1 18.27 19.40 14.87
N SER A 2 18.51 19.32 13.57
CA SER A 2 18.04 18.22 12.72
C SER A 2 18.66 16.88 13.15
N VAL A 3 17.96 15.76 12.91
CA VAL A 3 18.48 14.40 13.15
C VAL A 3 19.83 14.15 12.47
N SER A 4 20.11 14.77 11.31
CA SER A 4 21.38 14.66 10.57
C SER A 4 22.59 15.14 11.38
N HIS A 5 22.37 16.02 12.36
CA HIS A 5 23.40 16.58 13.23
C HIS A 5 23.49 15.88 14.58
N SER A 6 22.68 14.83 14.80
CA SER A 6 22.64 14.15 16.07
C SER A 6 23.84 13.19 16.24
N PRO A 7 24.28 12.92 17.49
CA PRO A 7 25.44 12.05 17.74
C PRO A 7 25.32 10.67 17.09
N ALA A 8 24.17 10.00 17.19
CA ALA A 8 23.96 8.69 16.58
C ALA A 8 24.05 8.72 15.03
N TRP A 9 23.54 9.79 14.40
CA TRP A 9 23.63 9.97 12.94
C TRP A 9 25.07 10.18 12.49
N LEU A 10 25.80 11.10 13.15
CA LEU A 10 27.20 11.36 12.84
C LEU A 10 28.07 10.12 13.09
N GLN A 11 27.71 9.27 14.06
CA GLN A 11 28.38 8.00 14.29
C GLN A 11 28.18 7.04 13.11
N LEU A 12 26.96 6.94 12.55
CA LEU A 12 26.68 6.14 11.36
C LEU A 12 27.42 6.66 10.12
N GLU A 13 27.47 7.98 9.93
CA GLU A 13 28.20 8.59 8.82
C GLU A 13 29.70 8.30 8.91
N ASN A 14 30.29 8.49 10.10
CA ASN A 14 31.69 8.16 10.34
C ASN A 14 31.97 6.66 10.13
N HIS A 15 31.09 5.78 10.61
CA HIS A 15 31.19 4.33 10.41
C HIS A 15 31.15 3.95 8.93
N TYR A 16 30.23 4.56 8.17
CA TYR A 16 30.15 4.38 6.73
C TYR A 16 31.46 4.81 6.03
N LEU A 17 31.94 6.01 6.32
CA LEU A 17 33.13 6.57 5.67
C LEU A 17 34.41 5.80 6.02
N ALA A 18 34.55 5.37 7.27
CA ALA A 18 35.74 4.69 7.77
C ALA A 18 35.82 3.23 7.31
N GLU A 19 34.69 2.53 7.26
CA GLU A 19 34.66 1.07 7.07
C GLU A 19 33.82 0.67 5.85
N ILE A 20 32.49 0.84 5.92
CA ILE A 20 31.55 0.21 4.99
C ILE A 20 31.73 0.69 3.54
N LYS A 21 32.10 1.95 3.32
CA LYS A 21 32.26 2.52 1.97
C LYS A 21 33.19 1.68 1.09
N ARG A 22 34.23 1.06 1.68
CA ARG A 22 35.23 0.24 0.98
C ARG A 22 34.98 -1.27 1.07
N THR A 23 33.97 -1.69 1.83
CA THR A 23 33.63 -3.10 2.05
C THR A 23 32.46 -3.52 1.16
N SER A 24 32.61 -4.63 0.43
CA SER A 24 31.56 -5.19 -0.41
C SER A 24 30.72 -6.25 0.32
N LEU A 25 29.50 -6.50 -0.14
CA LEU A 25 28.65 -7.60 0.36
C LEU A 25 29.37 -8.95 0.30
N HIS A 26 30.03 -9.25 -0.81
CA HIS A 26 30.77 -10.50 -0.97
C HIS A 26 31.83 -10.67 0.14
N GLN A 27 32.60 -9.63 0.46
CA GLN A 27 33.57 -9.67 1.56
C GLN A 27 32.91 -9.89 2.92
N LEU A 28 31.77 -9.24 3.18
CA LEU A 28 31.03 -9.40 4.43
C LEU A 28 30.55 -10.83 4.65
N PHE A 29 30.15 -11.54 3.59
CA PHE A 29 29.79 -12.96 3.68
C PHE A 29 31.01 -13.88 3.84
N GLN A 30 32.13 -13.57 3.20
CA GLN A 30 33.37 -14.35 3.38
C GLN A 30 33.96 -14.24 4.79
N GLN A 31 33.67 -13.16 5.51
CA GLN A 31 34.20 -12.89 6.85
C GLN A 31 33.32 -13.43 7.98
N ASP A 32 32.07 -13.83 7.70
CA ASP A 32 31.11 -14.27 8.71
C ASP A 32 30.24 -15.41 8.17
N ASP A 33 30.65 -16.65 8.41
CA ASP A 33 29.92 -17.85 8.02
C ASP A 33 28.53 -17.97 8.69
N ARG A 34 28.28 -17.16 9.74
CA ARG A 34 27.00 -17.13 10.48
C ARG A 34 26.22 -15.84 10.24
N ARG A 35 26.49 -15.15 9.13
CA ARG A 35 25.89 -13.86 8.80
C ARG A 35 24.37 -13.95 8.68
N PHE A 36 23.85 -15.03 8.07
CA PHE A 36 22.41 -15.22 7.94
C PHE A 36 21.73 -15.24 9.31
N GLU A 37 22.25 -16.01 10.28
CA GLU A 37 21.67 -16.11 11.61
C GLU A 37 21.74 -14.80 12.41
N ARG A 38 22.73 -13.94 12.13
CA ARG A 38 22.87 -12.63 12.78
C ARG A 38 21.99 -11.54 12.17
N PHE A 39 21.69 -11.65 10.88
CA PHE A 39 20.96 -10.65 10.12
C PHE A 39 19.70 -11.25 9.48
N SER A 40 19.03 -12.12 10.23
CA SER A 40 17.68 -12.57 9.92
C SER A 40 16.84 -12.63 11.20
N LEU A 41 15.54 -12.42 11.04
CA LEU A 41 14.57 -12.55 12.12
C LEU A 41 13.46 -13.51 11.68
N GLN A 42 13.19 -14.51 12.50
CA GLN A 42 12.05 -15.40 12.33
C GLN A 42 11.06 -15.18 13.47
N LYS A 43 9.81 -14.85 13.14
CA LYS A 43 8.72 -14.75 14.09
C LYS A 43 7.48 -15.41 13.53
N GLY A 44 6.96 -16.42 14.23
CA GLY A 44 5.83 -17.20 13.75
C GLY A 44 6.13 -17.79 12.37
N ASP A 45 5.23 -17.53 11.41
CA ASP A 45 5.31 -18.01 10.04
C ASP A 45 6.04 -17.04 9.08
N TYR A 46 6.77 -16.05 9.62
CA TYR A 46 7.50 -15.03 8.85
C TYR A 46 9.01 -15.12 9.08
N LEU A 47 9.77 -14.94 8.00
CA LEU A 47 11.22 -14.78 8.01
C LEU A 47 11.57 -13.49 7.26
N LEU A 48 12.27 -12.58 7.93
CA LEU A 48 12.93 -11.44 7.31
C LEU A 48 14.44 -11.73 7.27
N ASP A 49 14.98 -12.01 6.09
CA ASP A 49 16.42 -12.04 5.84
C ASP A 49 16.89 -10.68 5.33
N PHE A 50 17.72 -10.01 6.12
CA PHE A 50 18.34 -8.73 5.78
C PHE A 50 19.88 -8.83 5.76
N SER A 51 20.41 -10.05 5.68
CA SER A 51 21.85 -10.33 5.63
C SER A 51 22.53 -9.80 4.37
N LYS A 52 21.76 -9.59 3.30
CA LYS A 52 22.22 -9.04 2.01
C LYS A 52 22.21 -7.50 1.95
N HIS A 53 22.24 -6.85 3.12
CA HIS A 53 22.52 -5.41 3.24
C HIS A 53 24.00 -5.15 3.58
N ARG A 54 24.57 -4.07 3.05
CA ARG A 54 26.00 -3.70 3.26
C ARG A 54 26.23 -3.14 4.65
N MET A 55 26.34 -4.02 5.64
CA MET A 55 26.43 -3.64 7.05
C MET A 55 27.13 -4.70 7.92
N THR A 56 27.66 -4.27 9.07
CA THR A 56 28.23 -5.13 10.11
C THR A 56 27.37 -5.11 11.38
N CYS A 57 27.72 -5.93 12.38
CA CYS A 57 27.01 -5.91 13.67
C CYS A 57 27.11 -4.54 14.33
N GLN A 58 28.25 -3.85 14.15
CA GLN A 58 28.44 -2.48 14.61
C GLN A 58 27.54 -1.49 13.87
N THR A 59 27.35 -1.63 12.55
CA THR A 59 26.37 -0.83 11.81
C THR A 59 24.98 -0.99 12.41
N LEU A 60 24.54 -2.23 12.67
CA LEU A 60 23.23 -2.51 13.25
C LEU A 60 23.08 -1.89 14.64
N GLN A 61 24.10 -1.99 15.49
CA GLN A 61 24.11 -1.34 16.80
C GLN A 61 23.96 0.18 16.69
N HIS A 62 24.67 0.82 15.76
CA HIS A 62 24.54 2.26 15.54
C HIS A 62 23.15 2.66 15.01
N LEU A 63 22.54 1.84 14.14
CA LEU A 63 21.16 2.04 13.67
C LEU A 63 20.14 1.91 14.81
N LEU A 64 20.33 0.94 15.71
CA LEU A 64 19.50 0.77 16.91
C LEU A 64 19.66 1.97 17.86
N SER A 65 20.90 2.43 18.09
CA SER A 65 21.14 3.64 18.88
C SER A 65 20.48 4.89 18.27
N LEU A 66 20.39 4.98 16.94
CA LEU A 66 19.66 6.07 16.28
C LEU A 66 18.17 6.05 16.61
N VAL A 67 17.48 4.91 16.52
CA VAL A 67 16.04 4.84 16.87
C VAL A 67 15.78 5.05 18.35
N GLU A 68 16.66 4.58 19.23
CA GLU A 68 16.59 4.85 20.67
C GLU A 68 16.73 6.35 20.95
N GLN A 69 17.71 7.02 20.33
CA GLN A 69 17.94 8.45 20.49
C GLN A 69 16.75 9.29 19.96
N GLN A 70 16.08 8.81 18.90
CA GLN A 70 14.87 9.45 18.35
C GLN A 70 13.60 9.16 19.17
N GLY A 71 13.72 8.40 20.25
CA GLY A 71 12.61 8.12 21.17
C GLY A 71 11.52 7.25 20.54
N LEU A 72 11.91 6.25 19.75
CA LEU A 72 10.95 5.41 19.02
C LEU A 72 9.93 4.75 19.96
N GLU A 73 10.35 4.28 21.14
CA GLU A 73 9.46 3.66 22.13
C GLU A 73 8.32 4.60 22.54
N GLN A 74 8.63 5.88 22.80
CA GLN A 74 7.62 6.87 23.16
C GLN A 74 6.69 7.14 21.97
N TRP A 75 7.20 7.19 20.75
CA TRP A 75 6.37 7.37 19.56
C TRP A 75 5.44 6.18 19.29
N ILE A 76 5.92 4.95 19.50
CA ILE A 76 5.06 3.75 19.45
C ILE A 76 3.95 3.87 20.49
N SER A 77 4.28 4.22 21.73
CA SER A 77 3.27 4.44 22.77
C SER A 77 2.21 5.45 22.35
N LYS A 78 2.62 6.58 21.75
CA LYS A 78 1.72 7.64 21.25
C LYS A 78 0.82 7.16 20.12
N LEU A 79 1.35 6.35 19.19
CA LEU A 79 0.58 5.77 18.09
C LEU A 79 -0.55 4.87 18.63
N PHE A 80 -0.27 4.06 19.64
CA PHE A 80 -1.24 3.13 20.20
C PHE A 80 -2.17 3.74 21.26
N SER A 81 -1.81 4.86 21.89
CA SER A 81 -2.64 5.55 22.89
C SER A 81 -3.71 6.45 22.27
N GLY A 82 -3.58 6.81 21.01
CA GLY A 82 -4.47 7.76 20.35
C GLY A 82 -4.07 9.22 20.52
N ASP A 83 -2.82 9.47 20.91
CA ASP A 83 -2.28 10.82 20.93
C ASP A 83 -2.35 11.46 19.55
N HIS A 84 -2.44 12.79 19.52
CA HIS A 84 -2.54 13.57 18.29
C HIS A 84 -1.19 13.68 17.57
N ILE A 85 -0.72 12.56 17.03
CA ILE A 85 0.57 12.47 16.35
C ILE A 85 0.53 12.98 14.91
N ASN A 86 -0.65 13.14 14.32
CA ASN A 86 -0.84 13.92 13.10
C ASN A 86 -0.93 15.40 13.47
N SER A 87 0.22 16.02 13.72
CA SER A 87 0.31 17.35 14.32
C SER A 87 -0.21 18.47 13.41
N SER A 88 -0.05 18.36 12.10
CA SER A 88 -0.47 19.41 11.16
C SER A 88 -2.00 19.51 11.00
N GLU A 89 -2.71 18.41 11.25
CA GLU A 89 -4.18 18.37 11.26
C GLU A 89 -4.77 18.28 12.68
N ASN A 90 -3.91 18.20 13.71
CA ASN A 90 -4.28 17.98 15.11
C ASN A 90 -5.24 16.77 15.30
N ARG A 91 -4.83 15.60 14.80
CA ARG A 91 -5.62 14.36 14.87
C ARG A 91 -4.80 13.19 15.43
N ALA A 92 -5.49 12.22 16.01
CA ALA A 92 -4.96 10.88 16.20
C ALA A 92 -4.67 10.19 14.85
N ALA A 93 -3.91 9.10 14.87
CA ALA A 93 -3.64 8.26 13.70
C ALA A 93 -3.76 6.76 14.04
N LEU A 94 -4.99 6.31 14.25
CA LEU A 94 -5.30 5.05 14.98
C LEU A 94 -5.77 3.89 14.10
N HIS A 95 -5.18 3.69 12.93
CA HIS A 95 -5.54 2.56 12.07
C HIS A 95 -5.38 1.18 12.76
N THR A 96 -4.50 1.06 13.76
CA THR A 96 -4.36 -0.13 14.61
C THR A 96 -5.60 -0.46 15.43
N ALA A 97 -6.42 0.56 15.80
CA ALA A 97 -7.66 0.36 16.54
C ALA A 97 -8.71 -0.38 15.69
N LEU A 98 -8.73 -0.16 14.37
CA LEU A 98 -9.70 -0.76 13.44
C LEU A 98 -9.62 -2.30 13.37
N ARG A 99 -8.46 -2.84 13.71
CA ARG A 99 -8.16 -4.27 13.67
C ARG A 99 -7.96 -4.90 15.04
N ALA A 100 -8.10 -4.11 16.11
CA ALA A 100 -8.03 -4.63 17.46
C ALA A 100 -9.24 -5.52 17.78
N PRO A 101 -9.08 -6.54 18.65
CA PRO A 101 -10.18 -7.38 19.07
C PRO A 101 -11.23 -6.57 19.85
N ALA A 102 -12.48 -7.04 19.87
CA ALA A 102 -13.62 -6.31 20.42
C ALA A 102 -13.51 -5.99 21.92
N ASP A 103 -12.72 -6.77 22.67
CA ASP A 103 -12.46 -6.57 24.10
C ASP A 103 -11.34 -5.56 24.39
N ARG A 104 -10.60 -5.11 23.37
CA ARG A 104 -9.61 -4.04 23.49
C ARG A 104 -10.32 -2.70 23.62
N VAL A 105 -10.30 -2.13 24.83
CA VAL A 105 -10.80 -0.77 25.08
C VAL A 105 -9.86 0.26 24.47
N THR A 106 -10.40 1.08 23.57
CA THR A 106 -9.70 2.22 22.96
C THR A 106 -10.55 3.47 23.14
N VAL A 107 -9.96 4.51 23.73
CA VAL A 107 -10.61 5.80 23.97
C VAL A 107 -9.83 6.90 23.26
N VAL A 108 -10.52 7.75 22.53
CA VAL A 108 -9.96 8.92 21.83
C VAL A 108 -10.88 10.09 22.12
N ASP A 109 -10.34 11.24 22.52
CA ASP A 109 -11.13 12.44 22.83
C ASP A 109 -12.33 12.19 23.77
N ASN A 110 -12.13 11.31 24.77
CA ASN A 110 -13.16 10.85 25.73
C ASN A 110 -14.33 10.04 25.11
N GLN A 111 -14.17 9.52 23.90
CA GLN A 111 -15.14 8.65 23.24
C GLN A 111 -14.66 7.20 23.21
N LEU A 112 -15.56 6.25 23.47
CA LEU A 112 -15.27 4.81 23.43
C LEU A 112 -15.27 4.31 21.98
N ILE A 113 -14.19 4.61 21.27
CA ILE A 113 -14.04 4.30 19.83
C ILE A 113 -14.09 2.81 19.54
N SER A 114 -13.61 1.95 20.44
CA SER A 114 -13.65 0.50 20.23
C SER A 114 -15.08 -0.04 20.05
N GLN A 115 -16.07 0.53 20.75
CA GLN A 115 -17.48 0.15 20.58
C GLN A 115 -18.00 0.59 19.21
N GLU A 116 -17.74 1.83 18.80
CA GLU A 116 -18.17 2.35 17.50
C GLU A 116 -17.55 1.56 16.32
N ILE A 117 -16.30 1.09 16.47
CA ILE A 117 -15.65 0.21 15.50
C ILE A 117 -16.44 -1.10 15.36
N GLN A 118 -16.78 -1.75 16.46
CA GLN A 118 -17.55 -3.00 16.39
C GLN A 118 -18.94 -2.79 15.82
N GLU A 119 -19.63 -1.69 16.18
CA GLU A 119 -20.95 -1.37 15.62
C GLU A 119 -20.91 -1.16 14.10
N ASN A 120 -19.86 -0.51 13.57
CA ASN A 120 -19.65 -0.36 12.14
C ASN A 120 -19.31 -1.68 11.45
N LEU A 121 -18.47 -2.52 12.06
CA LEU A 121 -18.17 -3.87 11.53
C LEU A 121 -19.43 -4.74 11.51
N ASP A 122 -20.28 -4.66 12.53
CA ASP A 122 -21.55 -5.38 12.58
C ASP A 122 -22.56 -4.84 11.56
N HIS A 123 -22.54 -3.53 11.26
CA HIS A 123 -23.33 -2.96 10.16
C HIS A 123 -22.83 -3.47 8.81
N MET A 124 -21.53 -3.44 8.59
CA MET A 124 -20.91 -4.02 7.40
C MET A 124 -21.27 -5.51 7.25
N GLU A 125 -21.28 -6.27 8.35
CA GLU A 125 -21.69 -7.67 8.35
C GLU A 125 -23.14 -7.88 7.91
N ARG A 126 -24.06 -7.05 8.38
CA ARG A 126 -25.46 -7.07 7.93
C ARG A 126 -25.59 -6.80 6.43
N VAL A 127 -24.81 -5.84 5.91
CA VAL A 127 -24.77 -5.52 4.48
C VAL A 127 -24.25 -6.70 3.65
N VAL A 128 -23.09 -7.24 4.03
CA VAL A 128 -22.46 -8.40 3.37
C VAL A 128 -23.43 -9.58 3.34
N LYS A 129 -24.05 -9.91 4.48
CA LYS A 129 -25.02 -11.00 4.58
C LYS A 129 -26.23 -10.79 3.66
N ARG A 130 -26.76 -9.58 3.57
CA ARG A 130 -27.90 -9.28 2.67
C ARG A 130 -27.53 -9.48 1.20
N ILE A 131 -26.32 -9.11 0.80
CA ILE A 131 -25.85 -9.28 -0.59
C ILE A 131 -25.61 -10.76 -0.89
N HIS A 132 -24.85 -11.47 -0.03
CA HIS A 132 -24.55 -12.90 -0.19
C HIS A 132 -25.81 -13.79 -0.23
N THR A 133 -26.82 -13.45 0.56
CA THR A 133 -28.10 -14.20 0.59
C THR A 133 -29.08 -13.80 -0.53
N GLY A 134 -28.69 -12.88 -1.42
CA GLY A 134 -29.56 -12.35 -2.48
C GLY A 134 -30.78 -11.58 -1.96
N GLN A 135 -30.75 -11.13 -0.70
CA GLN A 135 -31.78 -10.29 -0.09
C GLN A 135 -31.62 -8.83 -0.47
N TRP A 136 -30.40 -8.39 -0.79
CA TRP A 136 -30.19 -7.11 -1.45
C TRP A 136 -30.57 -7.25 -2.92
N ARG A 137 -31.62 -6.53 -3.32
CA ARG A 137 -32.23 -6.63 -4.66
C ARG A 137 -32.21 -5.25 -5.32
N GLY A 138 -31.89 -5.24 -6.62
CA GLY A 138 -31.99 -4.05 -7.45
C GLY A 138 -33.44 -3.70 -7.76
N TYR A 139 -33.64 -2.65 -8.56
CA TYR A 139 -34.97 -2.09 -8.86
C TYR A 139 -35.94 -3.06 -9.51
N SER A 140 -35.45 -4.06 -10.25
CA SER A 140 -36.29 -5.10 -10.86
C SER A 140 -36.63 -6.25 -9.91
N GLY A 141 -36.13 -6.24 -8.67
CA GLY A 141 -36.27 -7.32 -7.70
C GLY A 141 -35.25 -8.46 -7.89
N LYS A 142 -34.35 -8.38 -8.87
CA LYS A 142 -33.24 -9.34 -9.02
C LYS A 142 -32.16 -9.11 -7.96
N ALA A 143 -31.51 -10.19 -7.54
CA ALA A 143 -30.37 -10.11 -6.64
C ALA A 143 -29.17 -9.44 -7.35
N ILE A 144 -28.35 -8.74 -6.57
CA ILE A 144 -27.12 -8.10 -7.08
C ILE A 144 -26.12 -9.17 -7.53
N THR A 145 -25.51 -8.97 -8.70
CA THR A 145 -24.45 -9.82 -9.26
C THR A 145 -23.14 -9.07 -9.48
N ASP A 146 -23.19 -7.75 -9.53
CA ASP A 146 -22.02 -6.91 -9.78
C ASP A 146 -21.93 -5.81 -8.74
N VAL A 147 -20.73 -5.62 -8.18
CA VAL A 147 -20.44 -4.53 -7.25
C VAL A 147 -19.30 -3.70 -7.81
N VAL A 148 -19.51 -2.40 -7.93
CA VAL A 148 -18.51 -1.45 -8.45
C VAL A 148 -18.09 -0.52 -7.32
N ASN A 149 -16.86 -0.66 -6.82
CA ASN A 149 -16.25 0.30 -5.92
C ASN A 149 -15.78 1.53 -6.72
N ILE A 150 -16.32 2.70 -6.37
CA ILE A 150 -15.91 4.00 -6.89
C ILE A 150 -15.15 4.72 -5.77
N GLY A 151 -13.85 4.88 -5.95
CA GLY A 151 -12.96 5.52 -4.99
C GLY A 151 -11.61 5.80 -5.63
N VAL A 152 -10.80 6.70 -5.07
CA VAL A 152 -9.47 7.00 -5.60
C VAL A 152 -8.42 6.96 -4.47
N GLY A 153 -7.18 6.59 -4.83
CA GLY A 153 -6.09 6.47 -3.88
C GLY A 153 -6.41 5.43 -2.80
N GLY A 154 -6.48 5.88 -1.53
CA GLY A 154 -6.65 4.99 -0.38
C GLY A 154 -8.01 4.27 -0.35
N SER A 155 -9.02 4.85 -1.00
CA SER A 155 -10.36 4.26 -1.17
C SER A 155 -10.44 3.19 -2.27
N ASP A 156 -9.35 2.93 -2.98
CA ASP A 156 -9.30 2.02 -4.13
C ASP A 156 -8.13 1.03 -4.04
N LEU A 157 -6.89 1.52 -3.88
CA LEU A 157 -5.68 0.71 -3.98
C LEU A 157 -5.64 -0.42 -2.95
N GLY A 158 -6.02 -0.16 -1.70
CA GLY A 158 -6.06 -1.17 -0.64
C GLY A 158 -7.08 -2.27 -0.94
N PRO A 159 -8.38 -1.93 -1.12
CA PRO A 159 -9.42 -2.90 -1.52
C PRO A 159 -9.10 -3.67 -2.81
N LEU A 160 -8.61 -3.01 -3.86
CA LEU A 160 -8.23 -3.65 -5.12
C LEU A 160 -7.11 -4.68 -4.90
N MET A 161 -6.06 -4.28 -4.18
CA MET A 161 -4.92 -5.16 -3.90
C MET A 161 -5.34 -6.37 -3.07
N ALA A 162 -6.10 -6.17 -1.99
CA ALA A 162 -6.54 -7.26 -1.12
C ALA A 162 -7.52 -8.22 -1.82
N CYS A 163 -8.49 -7.69 -2.59
CA CYS A 163 -9.40 -8.54 -3.35
C CYS A 163 -8.66 -9.37 -4.40
N HIS A 164 -7.71 -8.78 -5.13
CA HIS A 164 -6.92 -9.51 -6.11
C HIS A 164 -6.04 -10.58 -5.45
N ALA A 165 -5.40 -10.23 -4.33
CA ALA A 165 -4.49 -11.12 -3.62
C ALA A 165 -5.20 -12.34 -3.01
N LEU A 166 -6.46 -12.16 -2.59
CA LEU A 166 -7.22 -13.17 -1.86
C LEU A 166 -8.36 -13.78 -2.67
N GLU A 167 -8.36 -13.63 -4.00
CA GLU A 167 -9.42 -14.13 -4.89
C GLU A 167 -9.68 -15.64 -4.73
N GLU A 168 -8.65 -16.43 -4.43
CA GLU A 168 -8.80 -17.88 -4.21
C GLU A 168 -9.51 -18.24 -2.89
N PHE A 169 -9.58 -17.30 -1.94
CA PHE A 169 -10.33 -17.43 -0.68
C PHE A 169 -11.76 -16.93 -0.82
N ARG A 170 -12.24 -16.70 -2.06
CA ARG A 170 -13.62 -16.31 -2.34
C ARG A 170 -14.58 -17.29 -1.70
N LEU A 171 -15.50 -16.75 -0.91
CA LEU A 171 -16.56 -17.52 -0.28
C LEU A 171 -17.52 -18.05 -1.36
N GLU A 172 -18.06 -19.27 -1.19
CA GLU A 172 -18.96 -19.86 -2.20
C GLU A 172 -20.22 -19.01 -2.43
N GLU A 173 -20.75 -18.37 -1.37
CA GLU A 173 -21.85 -17.41 -1.44
C GLU A 173 -21.52 -16.17 -2.29
N ALA A 174 -20.23 -15.84 -2.43
CA ALA A 174 -19.73 -14.73 -3.25
C ALA A 174 -19.34 -15.16 -4.67
N LYS A 175 -19.50 -16.43 -5.05
CA LYS A 175 -19.07 -16.97 -6.35
C LYS A 175 -19.68 -16.28 -7.56
N ASN A 176 -20.94 -15.86 -7.43
CA ASN A 176 -21.67 -15.16 -8.51
C ASN A 176 -21.56 -13.63 -8.41
N LEU A 177 -20.83 -13.10 -7.41
CA LEU A 177 -20.67 -11.68 -7.17
C LEU A 177 -19.37 -11.18 -7.81
N ARG A 178 -19.46 -10.42 -8.90
CA ARG A 178 -18.30 -9.81 -9.58
C ARG A 178 -17.96 -8.47 -8.95
N LEU A 179 -16.71 -8.29 -8.55
CA LEU A 179 -16.21 -7.05 -7.98
C LEU A 179 -15.45 -6.25 -9.05
N HIS A 180 -15.74 -4.96 -9.12
CA HIS A 180 -15.13 -4.03 -10.06
C HIS A 180 -14.62 -2.80 -9.32
N PHE A 181 -13.56 -2.19 -9.84
CA PHE A 181 -12.91 -1.01 -9.25
C PHE A 181 -12.82 0.10 -10.29
N VAL A 182 -13.23 1.31 -9.91
CA VAL A 182 -13.22 2.52 -10.73
C VAL A 182 -12.64 3.66 -9.90
N SER A 183 -11.56 4.23 -10.40
CA SER A 183 -10.78 5.24 -9.67
C SER A 183 -10.29 6.41 -10.51
N SER A 184 -10.12 6.22 -11.82
CA SER A 184 -9.71 7.29 -12.72
C SER A 184 -10.86 8.25 -13.00
N ILE A 185 -10.57 9.55 -13.07
CA ILE A 185 -11.49 10.55 -13.62
C ILE A 185 -11.60 10.46 -15.15
N ASP A 186 -10.70 9.74 -15.81
CA ASP A 186 -10.87 9.37 -17.22
C ASP A 186 -12.09 8.45 -17.37
N GLY A 187 -13.16 9.03 -17.96
CA GLY A 187 -14.44 8.36 -18.14
C GLY A 187 -14.37 7.05 -18.94
N SER A 188 -13.28 6.80 -19.66
CA SER A 188 -13.05 5.55 -20.38
C SER A 188 -13.08 4.33 -19.45
N GLN A 189 -12.55 4.44 -18.23
CA GLN A 189 -12.50 3.32 -17.27
C GLN A 189 -13.91 2.88 -16.84
N LEU A 190 -14.77 3.84 -16.50
CA LEU A 190 -16.16 3.56 -16.11
C LEU A 190 -16.99 3.15 -17.32
N ALA A 191 -16.90 3.88 -18.44
CA ALA A 191 -17.68 3.63 -19.64
C ALA A 191 -17.48 2.20 -20.17
N GLU A 192 -16.25 1.68 -20.16
CA GLU A 192 -15.97 0.32 -20.61
C GLU A 192 -16.68 -0.74 -19.75
N LYS A 193 -16.73 -0.52 -18.43
CA LYS A 193 -17.45 -1.44 -17.53
C LYS A 193 -18.96 -1.37 -17.74
N LEU A 194 -19.52 -0.17 -17.85
CA LEU A 194 -20.97 0.03 -17.99
C LEU A 194 -21.55 -0.67 -19.23
N LYS A 195 -20.77 -0.90 -20.30
CA LYS A 195 -21.19 -1.67 -21.48
C LYS A 195 -21.57 -3.12 -21.17
N HIS A 196 -21.01 -3.69 -20.12
CA HIS A 196 -21.18 -5.10 -19.77
C HIS A 196 -21.98 -5.32 -18.49
N LEU A 197 -22.35 -4.24 -17.80
CA LEU A 197 -23.12 -4.26 -16.57
C LEU A 197 -24.62 -4.12 -16.86
N SER A 198 -25.45 -4.61 -15.94
CA SER A 198 -26.90 -4.47 -16.03
C SER A 198 -27.41 -3.55 -14.94
N GLN A 199 -28.18 -2.51 -15.30
CA GLN A 199 -28.79 -1.61 -14.32
C GLN A 199 -29.66 -2.34 -13.29
N GLU A 200 -30.14 -3.56 -13.59
CA GLU A 200 -30.98 -4.35 -12.69
C GLU A 200 -30.22 -5.02 -11.54
N THR A 201 -28.92 -5.25 -11.70
CA THR A 201 -28.14 -6.16 -10.84
C THR A 201 -26.78 -5.60 -10.40
N THR A 202 -26.51 -4.33 -10.70
CA THR A 202 -25.27 -3.64 -10.31
C THR A 202 -25.47 -2.78 -9.07
N LEU A 203 -24.62 -2.93 -8.07
CA LEU A 203 -24.53 -2.09 -6.87
C LEU A 203 -23.25 -1.26 -6.90
N PHE A 204 -23.34 0.03 -6.62
CA PHE A 204 -22.19 0.92 -6.52
C PHE A 204 -21.83 1.18 -5.05
N ILE A 205 -20.55 1.06 -4.71
CA ILE A 205 -20.01 1.50 -3.42
C ILE A 205 -19.28 2.81 -3.67
N LEU A 206 -19.72 3.88 -3.02
CA LEU A 206 -19.09 5.19 -3.11
C LEU A 206 -18.16 5.40 -1.92
N SER A 207 -16.85 5.26 -2.15
CA SER A 207 -15.81 5.25 -1.13
C SER A 207 -15.03 6.56 -1.13
N SER A 208 -15.37 7.49 -0.23
CA SER A 208 -14.69 8.78 -0.11
C SER A 208 -14.75 9.33 1.32
N LYS A 209 -13.59 9.60 1.91
CA LYS A 209 -13.48 10.15 3.27
C LYS A 209 -14.24 11.46 3.44
N SER A 210 -14.02 12.42 2.55
CA SER A 210 -14.70 13.72 2.61
C SER A 210 -16.08 13.72 1.94
N PHE A 211 -16.34 12.73 1.09
CA PHE A 211 -17.50 12.68 0.20
C PHE A 211 -17.60 13.87 -0.77
N THR A 212 -16.48 14.55 -1.01
CA THR A 212 -16.36 15.72 -1.89
C THR A 212 -15.29 15.57 -2.97
N THR A 213 -14.63 14.42 -3.05
CA THR A 213 -13.57 14.13 -4.01
C THR A 213 -14.10 14.19 -5.44
N ILE A 214 -13.58 15.11 -6.26
CA ILE A 214 -14.10 15.42 -7.60
C ILE A 214 -14.09 14.18 -8.52
N ASP A 215 -13.00 13.41 -8.53
CA ASP A 215 -12.83 12.20 -9.33
C ASP A 215 -13.91 11.17 -8.99
N THR A 216 -14.12 10.94 -7.70
CA THR A 216 -15.11 10.00 -7.15
C THR A 216 -16.54 10.48 -7.43
N LEU A 217 -16.83 11.76 -7.21
CA LEU A 217 -18.16 12.33 -7.46
C LEU A 217 -18.52 12.37 -8.96
N SER A 218 -17.55 12.64 -9.84
CA SER A 218 -17.76 12.63 -11.29
C SER A 218 -18.15 11.23 -11.78
N ASN A 219 -17.44 10.19 -11.29
CA ASN A 219 -17.79 8.81 -11.58
C ASN A 219 -19.15 8.40 -10.99
N ALA A 220 -19.45 8.83 -9.76
CA ALA A 220 -20.74 8.57 -9.12
C ALA A 220 -21.88 9.21 -9.92
N GLU A 221 -21.74 10.44 -10.39
CA GLU A 221 -22.74 11.13 -11.20
C GLU A 221 -22.95 10.43 -12.55
N ALA A 222 -21.88 9.97 -13.21
CA ALA A 222 -21.99 9.18 -14.42
C ALA A 222 -22.74 7.84 -14.17
N ALA A 223 -22.44 7.13 -13.08
CA ALA A 223 -23.14 5.92 -12.69
C ALA A 223 -24.63 6.18 -12.36
N LYS A 224 -24.93 7.27 -11.66
CA LYS A 224 -26.31 7.71 -11.38
C LYS A 224 -27.08 7.96 -12.67
N ARG A 225 -26.50 8.68 -13.64
CA ARG A 225 -27.14 8.94 -14.94
C ARG A 225 -27.41 7.65 -15.71
N TRP A 226 -26.45 6.74 -15.74
CA TRP A 226 -26.61 5.44 -16.38
C TRP A 226 -27.73 4.59 -15.75
N LEU A 227 -27.89 4.63 -14.42
CA LEU A 227 -29.01 3.97 -13.73
C LEU A 227 -30.34 4.69 -13.98
N ALA A 228 -30.35 6.02 -14.03
CA ALA A 228 -31.53 6.84 -14.26
C ALA A 228 -32.19 6.62 -15.64
N GLU A 229 -31.46 6.06 -16.62
CA GLU A 229 -32.03 5.60 -17.89
C GLU A 229 -33.11 4.52 -17.72
N LYS A 230 -33.08 3.77 -16.60
CA LYS A 230 -34.03 2.70 -16.27
C LYS A 230 -34.80 2.94 -14.97
N ILE A 231 -34.28 3.78 -14.07
CA ILE A 231 -34.85 4.03 -12.74
C ILE A 231 -35.22 5.51 -12.61
N SER A 232 -36.51 5.83 -12.76
CA SER A 232 -36.98 7.22 -12.71
C SER A 232 -36.95 7.84 -11.30
N SER A 233 -36.98 7.02 -10.25
CA SER A 233 -36.94 7.50 -8.86
C SER A 233 -35.52 7.51 -8.32
N GLU A 234 -34.96 8.69 -8.12
CA GLU A 234 -33.64 8.86 -7.49
C GLU A 234 -33.57 8.18 -6.10
N ARG A 235 -34.66 8.23 -5.33
CA ARG A 235 -34.75 7.53 -4.04
C ARG A 235 -34.59 6.02 -4.18
N ILE A 236 -35.23 5.40 -5.17
CA ILE A 236 -35.11 3.95 -5.40
C ILE A 236 -33.69 3.61 -5.85
N LEU A 237 -33.15 4.39 -6.79
CA LEU A 237 -31.80 4.26 -7.30
C LEU A 237 -30.77 4.30 -6.15
N LEU A 238 -30.80 5.32 -5.30
CA LEU A 238 -29.85 5.43 -4.18
C LEU A 238 -30.04 4.31 -3.15
N ASN A 239 -31.28 3.98 -2.78
CA ASN A 239 -31.54 2.98 -1.75
C ASN A 239 -31.17 1.55 -2.17
N GLN A 240 -31.23 1.21 -3.46
CA GLN A 240 -31.05 -0.16 -3.93
C GLN A 240 -29.72 -0.37 -4.68
N HIS A 241 -29.15 0.69 -5.25
CA HIS A 241 -27.97 0.60 -6.10
C HIS A 241 -26.78 1.42 -5.60
N PHE A 242 -26.86 2.05 -4.43
CA PHE A 242 -25.72 2.74 -3.82
C PHE A 242 -25.54 2.43 -2.32
N ILE A 243 -24.28 2.27 -1.93
CA ILE A 243 -23.79 2.26 -0.54
C ILE A 243 -22.72 3.34 -0.42
N GLY A 244 -22.78 4.16 0.62
CA GLY A 244 -21.79 5.21 0.89
C GLY A 244 -20.84 4.76 2.00
N CYS A 245 -19.54 4.87 1.78
CA CYS A 245 -18.50 4.67 2.78
C CYS A 245 -17.75 5.99 3.01
N SER A 246 -17.95 6.64 4.16
CA SER A 246 -17.41 7.99 4.41
C SER A 246 -17.20 8.31 5.89
N ALA A 247 -16.38 9.32 6.16
CA ALA A 247 -16.34 9.98 7.46
C ALA A 247 -17.34 11.14 7.58
N ASN A 248 -18.08 11.46 6.50
CA ASN A 248 -19.00 12.59 6.44
C ASN A 248 -20.45 12.14 6.20
N ALA A 249 -21.14 11.77 7.29
CA ALA A 249 -22.54 11.36 7.26
C ALA A 249 -23.49 12.43 6.72
N ASP A 250 -23.21 13.71 7.03
CA ASP A 250 -24.03 14.84 6.60
C ASP A 250 -24.01 14.96 5.08
N LYS A 251 -22.83 14.85 4.44
CA LYS A 251 -22.70 14.89 2.98
C LYS A 251 -23.36 13.69 2.29
N MET A 252 -23.29 12.50 2.89
CA MET A 252 -24.02 11.34 2.36
C MET A 252 -25.53 11.56 2.41
N THR A 253 -26.02 12.11 3.53
CA THR A 253 -27.44 12.43 3.72
C THR A 253 -27.91 13.54 2.77
N GLU A 254 -27.12 14.59 2.58
CA GLU A 254 -27.37 15.67 1.60
C GLU A 254 -27.47 15.12 0.17
N MET A 255 -26.64 14.13 -0.18
CA MET A 255 -26.68 13.45 -1.48
C MET A 255 -27.84 12.45 -1.60
N GLY A 256 -28.62 12.24 -0.54
CA GLY A 256 -29.83 11.42 -0.54
C GLY A 256 -29.65 9.95 -0.11
N PHE A 257 -28.50 9.57 0.44
CA PHE A 257 -28.29 8.22 0.96
C PHE A 257 -29.12 8.00 2.22
N CYS A 258 -29.88 6.90 2.27
CA CYS A 258 -30.55 6.51 3.51
C CYS A 258 -29.53 6.02 4.56
N LYS A 259 -29.86 6.19 5.85
CA LYS A 259 -28.97 5.83 6.97
C LYS A 259 -28.50 4.37 6.92
N ASP A 260 -29.34 3.44 6.48
CA ASP A 260 -29.00 2.02 6.40
C ASP A 260 -27.92 1.70 5.34
N ASN A 261 -27.74 2.59 4.35
CA ASN A 261 -26.75 2.48 3.28
C ASN A 261 -25.49 3.33 3.55
N GLN A 262 -25.41 3.98 4.71
CA GLN A 262 -24.26 4.77 5.13
C GLN A 262 -23.39 3.92 6.07
N LEU A 263 -22.18 3.60 5.63
CA LEU A 263 -21.15 2.99 6.45
C LEU A 263 -20.11 4.05 6.83
N LEU A 264 -19.86 4.20 8.12
CA LEU A 264 -19.07 5.31 8.65
C LEU A 264 -17.66 4.86 9.04
N PHE A 265 -16.72 5.80 8.96
CA PHE A 265 -15.41 5.69 9.57
C PHE A 265 -14.94 7.07 10.05
N TRP A 266 -13.79 7.14 10.71
CA TRP A 266 -13.36 8.34 11.44
C TRP A 266 -12.31 9.16 10.70
N ASP A 267 -12.14 10.41 11.14
CA ASP A 267 -11.18 11.34 10.57
C ASP A 267 -9.71 11.00 10.92
N TRP A 268 -9.45 10.28 12.01
CA TRP A 268 -8.14 9.72 12.35
C TRP A 268 -7.74 8.52 11.48
N VAL A 269 -8.64 8.01 10.63
CA VAL A 269 -8.32 7.00 9.61
C VAL A 269 -7.74 7.70 8.38
N GLY A 270 -6.42 7.61 8.21
CA GLY A 270 -5.75 8.06 6.99
C GLY A 270 -6.21 7.25 5.77
N GLY A 271 -6.38 7.88 4.61
CA GLY A 271 -6.90 7.20 3.41
C GLY A 271 -6.06 5.98 3.02
N ARG A 272 -4.73 6.12 2.98
CA ARG A 272 -3.78 5.04 2.68
C ARG A 272 -3.65 3.96 3.78
N TYR A 273 -4.32 4.16 4.92
CA TYR A 273 -4.42 3.23 6.06
C TYR A 273 -5.87 2.77 6.29
N SER A 274 -6.77 2.92 5.30
CA SER A 274 -8.22 2.80 5.53
C SER A 274 -8.83 1.43 5.23
N LEU A 275 -8.11 0.52 4.57
CA LEU A 275 -8.65 -0.79 4.14
C LEU A 275 -9.19 -1.65 5.30
N TRP A 276 -8.74 -1.39 6.52
CA TRP A 276 -9.17 -2.05 7.75
C TRP A 276 -10.57 -1.64 8.21
N SER A 277 -11.07 -0.51 7.70
CA SER A 277 -12.40 0.05 8.03
C SER A 277 -13.48 -0.46 7.07
N VAL A 278 -14.63 0.24 7.02
CA VAL A 278 -15.70 0.01 6.04
C VAL A 278 -15.27 0.22 4.57
N ILE A 279 -14.14 0.88 4.33
CA ILE A 279 -13.49 0.90 3.01
C ILE A 279 -13.12 -0.52 2.54
N GLY A 280 -12.91 -1.44 3.47
CA GLY A 280 -12.72 -2.87 3.22
C GLY A 280 -13.99 -3.64 2.83
N LEU A 281 -15.15 -2.98 2.66
CA LEU A 281 -16.40 -3.65 2.25
C LEU A 281 -16.24 -4.55 1.00
N PRO A 282 -15.55 -4.14 -0.08
CA PRO A 282 -15.31 -5.05 -1.22
C PRO A 282 -14.56 -6.33 -0.83
N ILE A 283 -13.62 -6.24 0.12
CA ILE A 283 -12.85 -7.37 0.64
C ILE A 283 -13.78 -8.30 1.45
N ALA A 284 -14.62 -7.73 2.30
CA ALA A 284 -15.61 -8.49 3.06
C ALA A 284 -16.67 -9.15 2.17
N LEU A 285 -17.03 -8.53 1.04
CA LEU A 285 -17.91 -9.14 0.03
C LEU A 285 -17.25 -10.31 -0.70
N LEU A 286 -15.92 -10.30 -0.87
CA LEU A 286 -15.18 -11.43 -1.45
C LEU A 286 -15.07 -12.61 -0.47
N LEU A 287 -14.63 -12.31 0.75
CA LEU A 287 -14.19 -13.32 1.73
C LEU A 287 -15.28 -13.72 2.75
N GLY A 288 -16.38 -12.98 2.78
CA GLY A 288 -17.25 -12.92 3.95
C GLY A 288 -16.59 -12.19 5.12
N MET A 289 -17.41 -11.87 6.13
CA MET A 289 -16.90 -11.22 7.34
C MET A 289 -15.92 -12.10 8.13
N GLY A 290 -16.06 -13.42 8.07
CA GLY A 290 -15.09 -14.33 8.69
C GLY A 290 -13.68 -14.16 8.12
N GLY A 291 -13.54 -14.16 6.79
CA GLY A 291 -12.25 -13.95 6.14
C GLY A 291 -11.73 -12.51 6.28
N PHE A 292 -12.62 -11.50 6.28
CA PHE A 292 -12.22 -10.13 6.59
C PHE A 292 -11.70 -9.99 8.03
N ARG A 293 -12.34 -10.62 9.01
CA ARG A 293 -11.85 -10.64 10.40
C ARG A 293 -10.51 -11.38 10.55
N GLN A 294 -10.23 -12.37 9.70
CA GLN A 294 -8.89 -12.99 9.64
C GLN A 294 -7.82 -12.01 9.12
N LEU A 295 -8.16 -11.19 8.11
CA LEU A 295 -7.29 -10.11 7.64
C LEU A 295 -6.99 -9.10 8.77
N LEU A 296 -8.03 -8.66 9.51
CA LEU A 296 -7.85 -7.80 10.68
C LEU A 296 -6.95 -8.45 11.74
N ALA A 297 -7.20 -9.72 12.07
CA ALA A 297 -6.45 -10.47 13.07
C ALA A 297 -4.95 -10.58 12.72
N GLY A 298 -4.61 -10.74 11.44
CA GLY A 298 -3.22 -10.71 10.97
C GLY A 298 -2.55 -9.36 11.18
N GLY A 299 -3.23 -8.28 10.79
CA GLY A 299 -2.70 -6.94 11.06
C GLY A 299 -2.52 -6.66 12.56
N HIS A 300 -3.47 -7.10 13.40
CA HIS A 300 -3.36 -6.99 14.85
C HIS A 300 -2.23 -7.84 15.45
N TRP A 301 -1.96 -9.02 14.88
CA TRP A 301 -0.81 -9.82 15.29
C TRP A 301 0.50 -9.06 15.07
N MET A 302 0.64 -8.42 13.91
CA MET A 302 1.81 -7.59 13.63
C MET A 302 1.84 -6.30 14.47
N ASP A 303 0.70 -5.72 14.84
CA ASP A 303 0.63 -4.61 15.78
C ASP A 303 1.23 -4.97 17.15
N ASN A 304 0.87 -6.14 17.67
CA ASN A 304 1.41 -6.60 18.95
C ASN A 304 2.91 -6.92 18.83
N HIS A 305 3.34 -7.57 17.74
CA HIS A 305 4.76 -7.77 17.44
C HIS A 305 5.53 -6.44 17.42
N PHE A 306 5.00 -5.44 16.71
CA PHE A 306 5.62 -4.14 16.61
C PHE A 306 5.69 -3.39 17.95
N ARG A 307 4.63 -3.47 18.75
CA ARG A 307 4.54 -2.76 20.03
C ARG A 307 5.42 -3.40 21.12
N ASP A 308 5.45 -4.72 21.19
CA ASP A 308 5.90 -5.44 22.38
C ASP A 308 7.31 -6.05 22.25
N GLU A 309 7.82 -6.26 21.03
CA GLU A 309 9.14 -6.88 20.83
C GLU A 309 10.30 -5.87 20.89
N PRO A 310 11.47 -6.26 21.45
CA PRO A 310 12.70 -5.49 21.41
C PRO A 310 13.06 -5.06 19.98
N PHE A 311 13.61 -3.86 19.81
CA PHE A 311 13.88 -3.30 18.48
C PHE A 311 14.77 -4.17 17.59
N ASP A 312 15.74 -4.88 18.18
CA ASP A 312 16.64 -5.80 17.48
C ASP A 312 15.97 -7.14 17.07
N GLN A 313 14.78 -7.42 17.59
CA GLN A 313 13.93 -8.58 17.25
C GLN A 313 12.63 -8.18 16.53
N ASN A 314 12.49 -6.90 16.18
CA ASN A 314 11.26 -6.31 15.66
C ASN A 314 11.32 -6.17 14.13
N ILE A 315 10.37 -6.82 13.44
CA ILE A 315 10.41 -6.98 11.97
C ILE A 315 10.23 -5.62 11.28
N PRO A 316 9.16 -4.84 11.58
CA PRO A 316 9.01 -3.50 11.04
C PRO A 316 10.17 -2.56 11.32
N VAL A 317 10.77 -2.63 12.52
CA VAL A 317 11.93 -1.80 12.88
C VAL A 317 13.13 -2.17 12.01
N MET A 318 13.44 -3.46 11.86
CA MET A 318 14.53 -3.89 10.97
C MET A 318 14.30 -3.46 9.53
N MET A 319 13.08 -3.63 9.00
CA MET A 319 12.72 -3.16 7.66
C MET A 319 12.96 -1.65 7.49
N ALA A 320 12.59 -0.85 8.49
CA ALA A 320 12.78 0.60 8.48
C ALA A 320 14.26 0.98 8.52
N LEU A 321 15.05 0.36 9.40
CA LEU A 321 16.49 0.59 9.54
C LEU A 321 17.24 0.25 8.25
N MET A 322 16.87 -0.82 7.54
CA MET A 322 17.46 -1.17 6.25
C MET A 322 17.17 -0.11 5.19
N GLY A 323 15.94 0.43 5.20
CA GLY A 323 15.55 1.55 4.34
C GLY A 323 16.37 2.81 4.62
N ILE A 324 16.45 3.23 5.89
CA ILE A 324 17.24 4.40 6.34
C ILE A 324 18.72 4.23 5.98
N TRP A 325 19.29 3.05 6.28
CA TRP A 325 20.68 2.76 5.95
C TRP A 325 20.95 2.90 4.45
N SER A 326 20.09 2.29 3.63
CA SER A 326 20.20 2.32 2.18
C SER A 326 20.06 3.74 1.62
N SER A 327 19.03 4.49 2.03
CA SER A 327 18.76 5.82 1.47
C SER A 327 19.74 6.87 1.96
N ASN A 328 19.93 6.98 3.28
CA ASN A 328 20.63 8.10 3.89
C ASN A 328 22.16 7.95 3.90
N PHE A 329 22.67 6.72 3.93
CA PHE A 329 24.11 6.49 4.08
C PHE A 329 24.73 5.82 2.84
N LEU A 330 24.02 4.87 2.20
CA LEU A 330 24.48 4.25 0.95
C LEU A 330 24.08 5.05 -0.31
N GLY A 331 23.25 6.08 -0.17
CA GLY A 331 22.85 6.97 -1.28
C GLY A 331 21.89 6.33 -2.28
N VAL A 332 21.15 5.29 -1.88
CA VAL A 332 20.18 4.59 -2.73
C VAL A 332 18.90 5.42 -2.86
N LYS A 333 18.56 5.81 -4.09
CA LYS A 333 17.39 6.66 -4.36
C LYS A 333 16.13 5.89 -4.78
N GLY A 334 16.30 4.65 -5.24
CA GLY A 334 15.21 3.78 -5.68
C GLY A 334 15.11 2.51 -4.84
N HIS A 335 13.89 2.16 -4.46
CA HIS A 335 13.58 0.94 -3.72
C HIS A 335 12.55 0.11 -4.47
N ALA A 336 12.93 -1.11 -4.89
CA ALA A 336 12.08 -1.99 -5.66
C ALA A 336 11.35 -3.00 -4.76
N VAL A 337 10.02 -3.10 -4.89
CA VAL A 337 9.20 -4.13 -4.24
C VAL A 337 8.92 -5.24 -5.24
N LEU A 338 9.45 -6.44 -4.99
CA LEU A 338 9.49 -7.54 -5.94
C LEU A 338 8.77 -8.76 -5.38
N PRO A 339 7.43 -8.80 -5.43
CA PRO A 339 6.68 -9.98 -5.02
C PRO A 339 6.90 -11.13 -6.01
N TYR A 340 7.25 -12.30 -5.50
CA TYR A 340 7.33 -13.57 -6.23
C TYR A 340 6.05 -14.39 -6.02
N ASP A 341 4.91 -13.71 -6.16
CA ASP A 341 3.58 -14.30 -6.24
C ASP A 341 2.67 -13.40 -7.08
N GLY A 342 2.05 -13.97 -8.12
CA GLY A 342 1.18 -13.23 -9.04
C GLY A 342 -0.04 -12.60 -8.35
N ARG A 343 -0.49 -13.15 -7.21
CA ARG A 343 -1.59 -12.60 -6.40
C ARG A 343 -1.22 -11.23 -5.80
N LEU A 344 0.06 -10.97 -5.57
CA LEU A 344 0.55 -9.72 -4.99
C LEU A 344 0.87 -8.64 -6.04
N LYS A 345 0.33 -8.76 -7.27
CA LYS A 345 0.59 -7.82 -8.37
C LYS A 345 0.37 -6.35 -8.03
N PHE A 346 -0.67 -6.05 -7.24
CA PHE A 346 -0.98 -4.67 -6.88
C PHE A 346 -0.29 -4.21 -5.59
N LEU A 347 0.51 -5.06 -4.94
CA LEU A 347 1.23 -4.70 -3.71
C LEU A 347 2.22 -3.55 -3.94
N PRO A 348 3.06 -3.52 -5.01
CA PRO A 348 3.95 -2.39 -5.26
C PRO A 348 3.19 -1.06 -5.37
N ASN A 349 2.08 -1.02 -6.12
CA ASN A 349 1.27 0.19 -6.29
C ASN A 349 0.64 0.66 -4.98
N TYR A 350 0.14 -0.28 -4.16
CA TYR A 350 -0.38 0.02 -2.83
C TYR A 350 0.72 0.60 -1.93
N LEU A 351 1.90 -0.01 -1.92
CA LEU A 351 3.04 0.44 -1.11
C LEU A 351 3.62 1.77 -1.58
N SER A 352 3.61 2.05 -2.89
CA SER A 352 3.98 3.38 -3.40
C SER A 352 3.10 4.46 -2.80
N GLN A 353 1.78 4.26 -2.70
CA GLN A 353 0.94 5.21 -1.98
C GLN A 353 1.26 5.24 -0.48
N LEU A 354 1.34 4.07 0.16
CA LEU A 354 1.57 3.98 1.60
C LEU A 354 2.86 4.70 2.03
N GLU A 355 3.99 4.41 1.40
CA GLU A 355 5.31 4.92 1.82
C GLU A 355 5.59 6.31 1.22
N MET A 356 5.34 6.54 -0.08
CA MET A 356 5.70 7.82 -0.72
C MET A 356 4.76 8.96 -0.31
N GLU A 357 3.45 8.72 -0.17
CA GLU A 357 2.52 9.77 0.30
C GLU A 357 2.70 10.05 1.81
N SER A 358 3.13 9.05 2.59
CA SER A 358 3.43 9.24 4.02
C SER A 358 4.76 9.97 4.22
N ASN A 359 5.85 9.44 3.68
CA ASN A 359 7.21 9.84 4.01
C ASN A 359 7.89 10.70 2.95
N GLY A 360 7.26 10.96 1.80
CA GLY A 360 7.72 11.90 0.77
C GLY A 360 7.56 13.35 1.22
N LYS A 361 8.26 13.72 2.30
CA LYS A 361 8.15 15.00 3.00
C LYS A 361 9.48 15.73 3.02
N SER A 362 9.42 17.06 3.00
CA SER A 362 10.58 17.95 3.04
C SER A 362 10.61 18.85 4.28
N VAL A 363 9.65 18.70 5.18
CA VAL A 363 9.49 19.50 6.40
C VAL A 363 9.30 18.57 7.59
N ASN A 364 10.07 18.79 8.66
CA ASN A 364 9.96 18.03 9.90
C ASN A 364 8.77 18.52 10.76
N ARG A 365 8.47 17.79 11.84
CA ARG A 365 7.37 18.06 12.78
C ARG A 365 7.48 19.40 13.50
N ASN A 366 8.66 20.02 13.50
CA ASN A 366 8.90 21.36 14.04
C ASN A 366 8.69 22.48 12.99
N GLY A 367 8.26 22.14 11.78
CA GLY A 367 8.05 23.09 10.68
C GLY A 367 9.33 23.55 9.99
N GLN A 368 10.45 22.86 10.21
CA GLN A 368 11.74 23.18 9.59
C GLN A 368 11.98 22.32 8.36
N GLN A 369 12.56 22.91 7.31
CA GLN A 369 12.99 22.15 6.13
C GLN A 369 14.09 21.16 6.52
N VAL A 370 13.98 19.92 6.03
CA VAL A 370 14.99 18.88 6.27
C VAL A 370 16.20 19.06 5.35
N ASP A 371 17.37 18.67 5.86
CA ASP A 371 18.67 18.73 5.17
C ASP A 371 19.22 17.34 4.82
N TYR A 372 18.36 16.32 4.86
CA TYR A 372 18.63 14.92 4.54
C TYR A 372 17.52 14.37 3.63
N GLU A 373 17.82 13.28 2.93
CA GLU A 373 16.83 12.56 2.12
C GLU A 373 15.78 11.86 3.01
N THR A 374 14.53 11.78 2.56
CA THR A 374 13.45 11.05 3.25
C THR A 374 13.08 9.78 2.48
N CYS A 375 11.84 9.65 2.01
CA CYS A 375 11.36 8.47 1.31
C CYS A 375 12.06 8.29 -0.05
N PRO A 376 12.61 7.10 -0.37
CA PRO A 376 13.08 6.80 -1.72
C PRO A 376 11.90 6.67 -2.69
N ILE A 377 12.18 6.61 -3.99
CA ILE A 377 11.15 6.31 -4.98
C ILE A 377 10.86 4.80 -4.94
N LEU A 378 9.61 4.46 -4.61
CA LEU A 378 9.13 3.08 -4.64
C LEU A 378 8.54 2.73 -6.00
N TRP A 379 8.86 1.52 -6.45
CA TRP A 379 8.37 0.95 -7.69
C TRP A 379 8.49 -0.57 -7.62
N GLY A 380 7.95 -1.28 -8.61
CA GLY A 380 8.11 -2.73 -8.65
C GLY A 380 7.11 -3.39 -9.58
N GLU A 381 7.31 -4.69 -9.75
CA GLU A 381 6.36 -5.56 -10.43
C GLU A 381 6.58 -6.99 -9.92
N VAL A 382 5.62 -7.87 -10.16
CA VAL A 382 5.78 -9.30 -9.90
C VAL A 382 7.06 -9.81 -10.59
N GLY A 383 7.87 -10.57 -9.86
CA GLY A 383 8.91 -11.41 -10.45
C GLY A 383 8.28 -12.49 -11.33
N SER A 384 8.99 -13.53 -11.71
CA SER A 384 9.92 -13.43 -12.83
C SER A 384 9.63 -12.40 -13.95
N ASN A 385 8.42 -11.85 -14.15
CA ASN A 385 8.11 -10.86 -15.18
C ASN A 385 9.05 -9.65 -15.12
N ALA A 386 9.28 -9.12 -13.92
CA ALA A 386 10.25 -8.05 -13.67
C ALA A 386 11.67 -8.38 -14.18
N GLN A 387 12.07 -9.66 -14.15
CA GLN A 387 13.37 -10.12 -14.66
C GLN A 387 13.52 -9.87 -16.16
N HIS A 388 12.41 -9.91 -16.89
CA HIS A 388 12.34 -9.68 -18.34
C HIS A 388 11.98 -8.24 -18.71
N ALA A 389 11.98 -7.31 -17.74
CA ALA A 389 11.64 -5.91 -17.96
C ALA A 389 12.78 -4.98 -17.54
N PHE A 390 13.10 -4.92 -16.25
CA PHE A 390 13.97 -3.88 -15.69
C PHE A 390 15.11 -4.42 -14.82
N TYR A 391 15.21 -5.74 -14.62
CA TYR A 391 16.34 -6.34 -13.90
C TYR A 391 17.69 -6.08 -14.58
N GLN A 392 17.71 -5.81 -15.89
CA GLN A 392 18.90 -5.31 -16.57
C GLN A 392 19.49 -4.08 -15.86
N LEU A 393 18.63 -3.12 -15.49
CA LEU A 393 19.06 -1.94 -14.74
C LEU A 393 19.49 -2.29 -13.31
N LEU A 394 18.78 -3.22 -12.65
CA LEU A 394 19.15 -3.63 -11.29
C LEU A 394 20.52 -4.31 -11.23
N HIS A 395 20.91 -5.04 -12.28
CA HIS A 395 22.16 -5.82 -12.30
C HIS A 395 23.35 -5.08 -12.92
N GLN A 396 23.14 -4.35 -14.02
CA GLN A 396 24.22 -3.72 -14.80
C GLN A 396 24.00 -2.22 -15.03
N GLY A 397 23.00 -1.62 -14.37
CA GLY A 397 22.81 -0.18 -14.36
C GLY A 397 23.90 0.53 -13.54
N THR A 398 23.98 1.84 -13.70
CA THR A 398 24.99 2.68 -13.03
C THR A 398 24.53 3.25 -11.69
N GLN A 399 23.30 2.96 -11.27
CA GLN A 399 22.72 3.48 -10.04
C GLN A 399 22.67 2.37 -8.98
N PRO A 400 23.00 2.65 -7.72
CA PRO A 400 22.77 1.71 -6.65
C PRO A 400 21.26 1.56 -6.41
N VAL A 401 20.83 0.33 -6.19
CA VAL A 401 19.42 -0.02 -5.96
C VAL A 401 19.28 -0.83 -4.67
N SER A 402 18.09 -0.76 -4.08
CA SER A 402 17.69 -1.63 -2.98
C SER A 402 16.39 -2.33 -3.34
N CYS A 403 16.22 -3.57 -2.88
CA CYS A 403 15.03 -4.35 -3.21
C CYS A 403 14.48 -5.13 -2.01
N ASP A 404 13.16 -5.29 -1.94
CA ASP A 404 12.49 -6.26 -1.08
C ASP A 404 11.94 -7.40 -1.95
N PHE A 405 12.46 -8.60 -1.76
CA PHE A 405 11.91 -9.83 -2.33
C PHE A 405 10.85 -10.38 -1.37
N ILE A 406 9.63 -10.63 -1.85
CA ILE A 406 8.51 -11.10 -1.01
C ILE A 406 7.95 -12.39 -1.59
N ALA A 407 7.92 -13.49 -0.85
CA ALA A 407 7.39 -14.75 -1.36
C ALA A 407 6.68 -15.62 -0.30
N PRO A 408 5.53 -16.23 -0.61
CA PRO A 408 4.99 -17.34 0.16
C PRO A 408 5.74 -18.64 -0.15
N VAL A 409 6.07 -19.41 0.89
CA VAL A 409 6.79 -20.69 0.79
C VAL A 409 5.88 -21.80 0.27
N ILE A 410 4.60 -21.78 0.63
CA ILE A 410 3.58 -22.78 0.32
C ILE A 410 2.44 -22.11 -0.44
N ARG A 411 1.97 -22.80 -1.49
CA ARG A 411 0.77 -22.42 -2.26
C ARG A 411 -0.05 -23.65 -2.64
N TYR A 412 0.59 -24.70 -3.13
CA TYR A 412 -0.08 -25.96 -3.47
C TYR A 412 0.33 -27.06 -2.47
N GLN A 413 -0.63 -27.74 -1.87
CA GLN A 413 -0.38 -28.84 -0.92
C GLN A 413 0.10 -30.11 -1.65
N GLN A 414 1.03 -30.87 -1.04
CA GLN A 414 1.66 -32.04 -1.64
C GLN A 414 0.69 -33.21 -1.92
N ASP A 415 -0.39 -33.34 -1.15
CA ASP A 415 -1.20 -34.57 -1.11
C ASP A 415 -2.25 -34.68 -2.25
N GLN A 416 -2.26 -33.74 -3.22
CA GLN A 416 -3.20 -33.73 -4.35
C GLN A 416 -2.50 -33.77 -5.73
N ALA A 417 -1.29 -34.33 -5.78
CA ALA A 417 -0.43 -34.32 -6.96
C ALA A 417 -0.80 -35.37 -8.02
N GLU A 418 -1.94 -35.20 -8.70
CA GLU A 418 -2.17 -35.81 -10.02
C GLU A 418 -2.49 -34.72 -11.07
N GLY A 419 -1.95 -34.88 -12.28
CA GLY A 419 -2.21 -33.97 -13.40
C GLY A 419 -1.67 -32.55 -13.20
N THR A 420 -2.49 -31.54 -13.48
CA THR A 420 -2.10 -30.11 -13.51
C THR A 420 -1.55 -29.60 -12.17
N GLN A 421 -1.99 -30.16 -11.03
CA GLN A 421 -1.54 -29.74 -9.70
C GLN A 421 -0.04 -29.98 -9.49
N GLY A 422 0.50 -31.10 -9.98
CA GLY A 422 1.93 -31.40 -9.90
C GLY A 422 2.79 -30.39 -10.68
N GLN A 423 2.32 -29.98 -11.86
CA GLN A 423 3.01 -28.97 -12.68
C GLN A 423 2.98 -27.58 -12.02
N LEU A 424 1.86 -27.20 -11.41
CA LEU A 424 1.73 -25.93 -10.68
C LEU A 424 2.64 -25.88 -9.44
N GLN A 425 2.80 -27.01 -8.75
CA GLN A 425 3.75 -27.12 -7.65
C GLN A 425 5.20 -26.97 -8.13
N ALA A 426 5.58 -27.62 -9.23
CA ALA A 426 6.89 -27.45 -9.84
C ALA A 426 7.14 -25.98 -10.26
N GLN A 427 6.12 -25.31 -10.80
CA GLN A 427 6.19 -23.87 -11.09
C GLN A 427 6.41 -23.04 -9.83
N GLN A 428 5.73 -23.34 -8.73
CA GLN A 428 5.96 -22.65 -7.45
C GLN A 428 7.41 -22.81 -6.96
N GLN A 429 7.96 -24.03 -7.05
CA GLN A 429 9.36 -24.28 -6.72
C GLN A 429 10.31 -23.47 -7.61
N LEU A 430 10.03 -23.38 -8.91
CA LEU A 430 10.79 -22.54 -9.84
C LEU A 430 10.67 -21.05 -9.49
N THR A 431 9.49 -20.58 -9.09
CA THR A 431 9.29 -19.20 -8.63
C THR A 431 10.16 -18.89 -7.41
N LEU A 432 10.18 -19.77 -6.40
CA LEU A 432 11.04 -19.62 -5.23
C LEU A 432 12.53 -19.69 -5.59
N ALA A 433 12.92 -20.64 -6.44
CA ALA A 433 14.30 -20.75 -6.92
C ALA A 433 14.76 -19.47 -7.61
N ASN A 434 13.91 -18.87 -8.45
CA ASN A 434 14.19 -17.60 -9.11
C ASN A 434 14.27 -16.43 -8.13
N CYS A 435 13.35 -16.36 -7.14
CA CYS A 435 13.39 -15.35 -6.07
C CYS A 435 14.74 -15.37 -5.35
N LEU A 436 15.16 -16.55 -4.89
CA LEU A 436 16.40 -16.73 -4.15
C LEU A 436 17.64 -16.51 -5.04
N ALA A 437 17.64 -17.05 -6.25
CA ALA A 437 18.74 -16.88 -7.20
C ALA A 437 18.96 -15.41 -7.58
N GLN A 438 17.89 -14.64 -7.79
CA GLN A 438 18.01 -13.22 -8.10
C GLN A 438 18.52 -12.39 -6.93
N SER A 439 18.05 -12.66 -5.70
CA SER A 439 18.61 -12.01 -4.51
C SER A 439 20.10 -12.32 -4.33
N ARG A 440 20.53 -13.55 -4.67
CA ARG A 440 21.93 -13.98 -4.67
C ARG A 440 22.74 -13.30 -5.77
N ALA A 441 22.19 -13.16 -6.97
CA ALA A 441 22.85 -12.52 -8.10
C ALA A 441 23.07 -11.02 -7.85
N LEU A 442 22.09 -10.31 -7.28
CA LEU A 442 22.22 -8.90 -6.88
C LEU A 442 23.33 -8.70 -5.84
N MET A 443 23.48 -9.65 -4.90
CA MET A 443 24.51 -9.61 -3.87
C MET A 443 25.91 -9.89 -4.43
N LEU A 444 26.08 -10.97 -5.20
CA LEU A 444 27.39 -11.52 -5.59
C LEU A 444 27.88 -11.06 -6.96
N GLY A 445 26.97 -10.73 -7.87
CA GLY A 445 27.30 -10.55 -9.28
C GLY A 445 28.01 -11.79 -9.82
N ASP A 446 29.11 -11.60 -10.56
CA ASP A 446 29.91 -12.69 -11.11
C ASP A 446 30.60 -13.57 -10.05
N HIS A 447 30.62 -13.19 -8.77
CA HIS A 447 31.05 -14.11 -7.71
C HIS A 447 30.05 -15.25 -7.45
N ALA A 448 28.86 -15.23 -8.09
CA ALA A 448 27.87 -16.30 -7.97
C ALA A 448 28.17 -17.53 -8.85
N ILE A 449 29.07 -17.41 -9.83
CA ILE A 449 29.44 -18.44 -10.81
C ILE A 449 30.88 -18.92 -10.60
N ALA A 450 31.31 -19.94 -11.34
CA ALA A 450 32.67 -20.49 -11.25
C ALA A 450 33.71 -19.52 -11.86
N ASP A 451 34.93 -19.50 -11.32
CA ASP A 451 35.99 -18.57 -11.74
C ASP A 451 36.32 -18.69 -13.24
N GLN A 452 36.34 -19.91 -13.79
CA GLN A 452 36.58 -20.13 -15.23
C GLN A 452 35.52 -19.48 -16.12
N GLU A 453 34.24 -19.49 -15.70
CA GLU A 453 33.16 -18.83 -16.43
C GLU A 453 33.23 -17.31 -16.30
N ARG A 454 33.77 -16.81 -15.19
CA ARG A 454 33.96 -15.38 -14.94
C ARG A 454 35.10 -14.78 -15.75
N GLU A 455 36.25 -15.46 -15.82
CA GLU A 455 37.44 -14.99 -16.54
C GLU A 455 37.22 -14.86 -18.06
N GLY A 456 36.29 -15.63 -18.62
CA GLY A 456 35.96 -15.63 -20.04
C GLY A 456 34.95 -14.54 -20.48
N ARG A 457 34.41 -13.74 -19.56
CA ARG A 457 33.37 -12.74 -19.87
C ARG A 457 33.95 -11.44 -20.42
N SER A 458 33.23 -10.83 -21.36
CA SER A 458 33.48 -9.46 -21.80
C SER A 458 32.85 -8.44 -20.86
N ASN A 459 33.26 -7.16 -20.97
CA ASN A 459 32.79 -6.09 -20.07
C ASN A 459 31.26 -5.94 -20.01
N ASP A 460 30.57 -6.15 -21.13
CA ASP A 460 29.12 -6.09 -21.25
C ASP A 460 28.40 -7.32 -20.65
N GLN A 461 29.14 -8.38 -20.32
CA GLN A 461 28.63 -9.60 -19.69
C GLN A 461 28.88 -9.65 -18.17
N HIS A 462 29.58 -8.65 -17.62
CA HIS A 462 29.93 -8.61 -16.21
C HIS A 462 28.77 -8.14 -15.33
N TYR A 463 28.56 -8.84 -14.22
CA TYR A 463 27.63 -8.45 -13.16
C TYR A 463 28.44 -7.99 -11.95
N GLU A 464 28.35 -6.71 -11.58
CA GLU A 464 29.13 -6.16 -10.47
C GLU A 464 28.64 -6.68 -9.10
N GLY A 465 27.34 -6.96 -8.98
CA GLY A 465 26.71 -7.35 -7.72
C GLY A 465 26.67 -6.19 -6.72
N ASN A 466 26.85 -6.51 -5.42
CA ASN A 466 26.93 -5.54 -4.33
C ASN A 466 25.66 -4.67 -4.13
N GLN A 467 24.52 -5.08 -4.68
CA GLN A 467 23.21 -4.43 -4.52
C GLN A 467 22.50 -4.95 -3.26
N CYS A 468 21.93 -4.05 -2.47
CA CYS A 468 21.33 -4.41 -1.19
C CYS A 468 19.92 -5.00 -1.38
N SER A 469 19.58 -6.04 -0.62
CA SER A 469 18.22 -6.57 -0.63
C SER A 469 17.79 -7.20 0.69
N SER A 470 16.48 -7.15 0.94
CA SER A 470 15.82 -7.95 1.97
C SER A 470 15.03 -9.08 1.30
N THR A 471 14.90 -10.22 1.96
CA THR A 471 14.00 -11.30 1.55
C THR A 471 13.00 -11.56 2.67
N PHE A 472 11.73 -11.25 2.42
CA PHE A 472 10.60 -11.50 3.31
C PHE A 472 9.87 -12.76 2.85
N LEU A 473 10.01 -13.84 3.60
CA LEU A 473 9.27 -15.07 3.37
C LEU A 473 8.11 -15.17 4.36
N MET A 474 6.97 -15.64 3.87
CA MET A 474 5.85 -16.06 4.70
C MET A 474 5.51 -17.51 4.38
N LYS A 475 5.01 -18.27 5.34
CA LYS A 475 4.65 -19.68 5.09
C LYS A 475 3.66 -19.84 3.93
N GLU A 476 2.57 -19.08 3.94
CA GLU A 476 1.52 -19.10 2.93
C GLU A 476 0.88 -17.70 2.86
N LEU A 477 0.34 -17.33 1.70
CA LEU A 477 -0.46 -16.10 1.55
C LEU A 477 -1.93 -16.44 1.79
N THR A 478 -2.45 -15.98 2.92
CA THR A 478 -3.82 -16.15 3.44
C THR A 478 -4.36 -14.77 3.83
N PRO A 479 -5.66 -14.62 4.15
CA PRO A 479 -6.16 -13.34 4.66
C PRO A 479 -5.37 -12.85 5.87
N PHE A 480 -5.06 -13.74 6.83
CA PHE A 480 -4.25 -13.41 7.99
C PHE A 480 -2.84 -12.94 7.58
N SER A 481 -2.13 -13.70 6.75
CA SER A 481 -0.75 -13.35 6.43
C SER A 481 -0.60 -12.14 5.51
N LEU A 482 -1.59 -11.85 4.66
CA LEU A 482 -1.66 -10.58 3.94
C LEU A 482 -1.85 -9.42 4.92
N GLY A 483 -2.72 -9.58 5.92
CA GLY A 483 -2.95 -8.56 6.96
C GLY A 483 -1.68 -8.23 7.73
N SER A 484 -0.94 -9.26 8.15
CA SER A 484 0.35 -9.09 8.83
C SER A 484 1.40 -8.41 7.95
N LEU A 485 1.45 -8.76 6.66
CA LEU A 485 2.40 -8.15 5.70
C LEU A 485 2.13 -6.65 5.52
N ILE A 486 0.87 -6.28 5.31
CA ILE A 486 0.48 -4.87 5.14
C ILE A 486 0.85 -4.08 6.41
N ALA A 487 0.45 -4.59 7.58
CA ALA A 487 0.76 -3.96 8.86
C ALA A 487 2.28 -3.84 9.12
N ALA A 488 3.08 -4.78 8.63
CA ALA A 488 4.54 -4.70 8.74
C ALA A 488 5.10 -3.48 7.98
N TYR A 489 4.59 -3.23 6.77
CA TYR A 489 4.95 -2.06 5.98
C TYR A 489 4.38 -0.76 6.55
N GLU A 490 3.17 -0.75 7.10
CA GLU A 490 2.63 0.42 7.81
C GLU A 490 3.54 0.84 8.97
N HIS A 491 3.98 -0.12 9.78
CA HIS A 491 4.89 0.14 10.89
C HIS A 491 6.31 0.48 10.44
N LYS A 492 6.81 -0.12 9.35
CA LYS A 492 8.07 0.30 8.70
C LYS A 492 8.03 1.79 8.37
N VAL A 493 6.96 2.23 7.69
CA VAL A 493 6.73 3.63 7.31
C VAL A 493 6.68 4.53 8.55
N PHE A 494 6.00 4.09 9.60
CA PHE A 494 5.95 4.83 10.86
C PHE A 494 7.33 5.00 11.50
N VAL A 495 8.12 3.93 11.65
CA VAL A 495 9.47 3.98 12.24
C VAL A 495 10.37 4.93 11.45
N GLN A 496 10.37 4.84 10.12
CA GLN A 496 11.11 5.77 9.26
C GLN A 496 10.71 7.22 9.51
N SER A 497 9.41 7.50 9.64
CA SER A 497 8.91 8.85 9.90
C SER A 497 9.36 9.40 11.26
N VAL A 498 9.49 8.53 12.27
CA VAL A 498 9.99 8.91 13.60
C VAL A 498 11.45 9.33 13.48
N VAL A 499 12.28 8.51 12.84
CA VAL A 499 13.71 8.82 12.62
C VAL A 499 13.91 10.10 11.82
N TRP A 500 13.16 10.27 10.73
CA TRP A 500 13.23 11.47 9.90
C TRP A 500 12.53 12.69 10.50
N GLU A 501 11.98 12.58 11.71
CA GLU A 501 11.26 13.67 12.38
C GLU A 501 10.09 14.25 11.56
N ILE A 502 9.48 13.51 10.61
CA ILE A 502 8.42 14.00 9.69
C ILE A 502 7.02 13.48 10.05
N ASN A 503 5.95 14.16 9.60
CA ASN A 503 4.57 13.66 9.79
C ASN A 503 4.18 12.66 8.67
N PRO A 504 3.94 11.38 8.97
CA PRO A 504 3.55 10.40 7.94
C PRO A 504 2.05 10.40 7.64
N PHE A 505 1.23 11.17 8.36
CA PHE A 505 -0.23 11.04 8.32
C PHE A 505 -0.95 12.15 7.55
N ASP A 506 -0.26 13.25 7.21
CA ASP A 506 -0.78 14.31 6.35
C ASP A 506 -0.38 14.13 4.87
N GLN A 507 -0.89 15.00 3.98
CA GLN A 507 -0.58 15.01 2.55
C GLN A 507 -0.75 16.39 1.88
N TRP A 508 -0.22 17.47 2.46
CA TRP A 508 -0.39 18.82 1.91
C TRP A 508 0.07 19.00 0.45
N GLY A 509 0.98 18.14 -0.02
CA GLY A 509 1.51 18.17 -1.39
C GLY A 509 0.48 17.97 -2.50
N VAL A 510 -0.75 17.52 -2.21
CA VAL A 510 -1.79 17.31 -3.22
C VAL A 510 -2.75 18.51 -3.40
N GLU A 511 -2.71 19.50 -2.51
CA GLU A 511 -3.73 20.56 -2.47
C GLU A 511 -3.58 21.60 -3.57
N LEU A 512 -2.34 22.03 -3.87
CA LEU A 512 -2.08 23.02 -4.93
C LEU A 512 -2.54 22.50 -6.31
N GLY A 513 -2.25 21.23 -6.60
CA GLY A 513 -2.68 20.61 -7.86
C GLY A 513 -4.20 20.61 -8.04
N LYS A 514 -4.96 20.35 -6.96
CA LYS A 514 -6.44 20.40 -6.99
C LYS A 514 -6.96 21.81 -7.27
N GLN A 515 -6.33 22.84 -6.67
CA GLN A 515 -6.71 24.23 -6.89
C GLN A 515 -6.48 24.66 -8.34
N ILE A 516 -5.27 24.39 -8.86
CA ILE A 516 -4.91 24.72 -10.24
C ILE A 516 -5.82 23.97 -11.22
N ALA A 517 -6.04 22.67 -11.02
CA ALA A 517 -6.90 21.88 -11.91
C ALA A 517 -8.33 22.43 -12.01
N LYS A 518 -8.89 22.95 -10.89
CA LYS A 518 -10.22 23.58 -10.88
C LYS A 518 -10.24 24.87 -11.71
N GLU A 519 -9.21 25.71 -11.59
CA GLU A 519 -9.06 26.91 -12.41
C GLU A 519 -8.90 26.58 -13.90
N THR A 520 -8.05 25.61 -14.23
CA THR A 520 -7.82 25.16 -15.61
C THR A 520 -9.09 24.56 -16.21
N TYR A 521 -9.83 23.73 -15.47
CA TYR A 521 -11.11 23.18 -15.93
C TYR A 521 -12.12 24.30 -16.26
N ASN A 522 -12.26 25.30 -15.38
CA ASN A 522 -13.12 26.45 -15.63
C ASN A 522 -12.69 27.23 -16.88
N ALA A 523 -11.38 27.33 -17.15
CA ALA A 523 -10.86 27.98 -18.35
C ALA A 523 -11.14 27.21 -19.65
N ILE A 524 -11.21 25.88 -19.56
CA ILE A 524 -11.61 25.01 -20.67
C ILE A 524 -13.10 25.16 -20.95
N VAL A 525 -13.94 25.05 -19.91
CA VAL A 525 -15.41 25.04 -20.06
C VAL A 525 -15.97 26.42 -20.42
N SER A 526 -15.48 27.49 -19.79
CA SER A 526 -15.98 28.84 -20.05
C SER A 526 -15.42 29.47 -21.32
N GLY A 527 -14.33 28.93 -21.87
CA GLY A 527 -13.57 29.55 -22.95
C GLY A 527 -12.89 30.87 -22.57
N GLN A 528 -12.98 31.28 -21.30
CA GLN A 528 -12.42 32.51 -20.77
C GLN A 528 -11.36 32.17 -19.72
N ASN A 529 -10.23 32.87 -19.79
CA ASN A 529 -9.16 33.01 -18.78
C ASN A 529 -7.83 33.15 -19.52
N ARG A 530 -6.98 34.04 -19.00
CA ARG A 530 -5.60 34.23 -19.43
C ARG A 530 -4.70 33.77 -18.30
N PHE A 531 -3.79 32.85 -18.61
CA PHE A 531 -2.75 32.43 -17.67
C PHE A 531 -1.47 33.23 -17.95
N ASP A 532 -0.70 33.48 -16.88
CA ASP A 532 0.54 34.27 -16.97
C ASP A 532 1.69 33.46 -17.59
N ASP A 533 1.66 32.13 -17.50
CA ASP A 533 2.64 31.26 -18.13
C ASP A 533 2.26 30.92 -19.57
N SER A 534 3.22 31.05 -20.48
CA SER A 534 2.99 30.85 -21.92
C SER A 534 2.68 29.39 -22.28
N SER A 535 3.10 28.42 -21.45
CA SER A 535 2.88 27.01 -21.71
C SER A 535 1.43 26.60 -21.50
N THR A 536 0.85 26.89 -20.33
CA THR A 536 -0.55 26.59 -20.01
C THR A 536 -1.49 27.32 -20.96
N GLN A 537 -1.18 28.59 -21.26
CA GLN A 537 -1.94 29.38 -22.23
C GLN A 537 -1.93 28.74 -23.63
N GLY A 538 -0.75 28.36 -24.15
CA GLY A 538 -0.63 27.73 -25.46
C GLY A 538 -1.31 26.35 -25.54
N LEU A 539 -1.26 25.57 -24.46
CA LEU A 539 -1.98 24.28 -24.36
C LEU A 539 -3.49 24.48 -24.38
N LEU A 540 -4.01 25.48 -23.67
CA LEU A 540 -5.44 25.80 -23.69
C LEU A 540 -5.90 26.28 -25.06
N GLU A 541 -5.09 27.08 -25.75
CA GLU A 541 -5.36 27.50 -27.13
C GLU A 541 -5.41 26.31 -28.09
N PHE A 542 -4.47 25.37 -27.95
CA PHE A 542 -4.49 24.12 -28.71
C PHE A 542 -5.74 23.26 -28.41
N VAL A 543 -6.14 23.12 -27.14
CA VAL A 543 -7.37 22.39 -26.79
C VAL A 543 -8.60 23.07 -27.39
N ARG A 544 -8.65 24.41 -27.38
CA ARG A 544 -9.74 25.20 -27.95
C ARG A 544 -9.84 25.02 -29.47
N SER A 545 -8.72 24.95 -30.19
CA SER A 545 -8.74 24.81 -31.65
C SER A 545 -9.42 23.53 -32.15
N TYR A 546 -9.49 22.49 -31.31
CA TYR A 546 -10.20 21.24 -31.63
C TYR A 546 -11.58 21.11 -30.97
N SER A 547 -11.92 22.00 -30.04
CA SER A 547 -13.21 21.98 -29.34
C SER A 547 -14.31 22.70 -30.14
N SER A 548 -13.96 23.69 -30.96
CA SER A 548 -14.89 24.40 -31.85
C SER A 548 -15.39 23.57 -33.04
N ASP A 549 -14.64 22.53 -33.45
CA ASP A 549 -15.04 21.62 -34.53
C ASP A 549 -16.06 20.55 -34.10
N ARG A 550 -16.37 20.44 -32.79
CA ARG A 550 -17.33 19.44 -32.26
C ARG A 550 -18.75 19.99 -32.09
N SER A 551 -19.00 21.24 -32.48
CA SER A 551 -20.30 21.93 -32.33
C SER A 551 -21.15 22.00 -33.61
N GLU A 552 -20.79 21.31 -34.69
CA GLU A 552 -21.70 21.12 -35.83
C GLU A 552 -22.14 19.64 -35.92
N PRO A 553 -23.45 19.35 -35.79
CA PRO A 553 -24.01 18.04 -36.16
C PRO A 553 -24.06 17.82 -37.68
#